data_AF-A0A257TKF1-F1
#
_entry.id   AF-A0A257TKF1-F1
#
_cell.length_a   1.000
_cell.length_b   1.000
_cell.length_c   1.000
_cell.angle_alpha   90.00
_cell.angle_beta   90.00
_cell.angle_gamma   90.00
#
_symmetry.space_group_name_H-M   'P 1'
#
loop_
_entity.id
_entity.type
_entity.pdbx_description
1 polymer ?
#
loop_
_entity_poly.entity_id
_entity_poly.type
_entity_poly.pdbx_seq_one_letter_code
_entity_poly.pdbx_strand_id
1 'polypeptide(L)'
;MVDHKFPGLASFGDELVIPTEEWYSLKNFADNLHVLLVLDTQGMHDKDYERPPFPSTWARKHGEGRVFYTSMGHREDVWTNPDFQKVLLGGLAWAFGNVEADVTPNIRQVTPGADAMPPI
;
A
#
# COMPACT_ATOMS: atom_id res chain seq x y z
N MET A 1 -5.59 -6.59 -1.84
CA MET A 1 -6.21 -5.25 -1.86
C MET A 1 -7.23 -5.16 -0.75
N VAL A 2 -7.33 -4.04 -0.05
CA VAL A 2 -8.24 -3.93 1.11
C VAL A 2 -9.21 -2.75 1.03
N ASP A 3 -9.02 -1.83 0.07
CA ASP A 3 -10.00 -0.78 -0.22
C ASP A 3 -10.21 -0.59 -1.74
N HIS A 4 -11.30 -1.19 -2.23
CA HIS A 4 -11.75 -1.06 -3.62
C HIS A 4 -12.44 0.28 -3.91
N LYS A 5 -12.81 1.06 -2.89
CA LYS A 5 -13.51 2.34 -3.07
C LYS A 5 -12.54 3.49 -3.27
N PHE A 6 -11.28 3.32 -2.89
CA PHE A 6 -10.27 4.35 -3.08
C PHE A 6 -10.11 4.68 -4.58
N PRO A 7 -9.96 5.97 -4.96
CA PRO A 7 -9.76 6.38 -6.33
C PRO A 7 -8.62 5.60 -7.00
N GLY A 8 -8.88 5.12 -8.22
CA GLY A 8 -7.94 4.29 -8.96
C GLY A 8 -7.97 2.80 -8.61
N LEU A 9 -8.61 2.37 -7.51
CA LEU A 9 -8.64 0.96 -7.09
C LEU A 9 -9.91 0.19 -7.48
N ALA A 10 -10.98 0.87 -7.87
CA ALA A 10 -12.28 0.24 -8.14
C ALA A 10 -12.32 -0.79 -9.27
N SER A 11 -11.35 -0.76 -10.19
CA SER A 11 -11.30 -1.71 -11.33
C SER A 11 -10.55 -3.01 -11.02
N PHE A 12 -9.94 -3.12 -9.84
CA PHE A 12 -9.10 -4.26 -9.50
C PHE A 12 -9.90 -5.40 -8.88
N GLY A 13 -9.36 -6.62 -9.02
CA GLY A 13 -9.74 -7.73 -8.16
C GLY A 13 -9.05 -7.64 -6.80
N ASP A 14 -9.16 -8.69 -6.00
CA ASP A 14 -8.59 -8.71 -4.65
C ASP A 14 -7.05 -8.70 -4.64
N GLU A 15 -6.41 -9.03 -5.75
CA GLU A 15 -4.96 -9.12 -5.89
C GLU A 15 -4.44 -8.18 -6.97
N LEU A 16 -3.30 -7.54 -6.68
CA LEU A 16 -2.48 -6.81 -7.64
C LEU A 16 -1.15 -7.56 -7.74
N VAL A 17 -0.81 -8.04 -8.93
CA VAL A 17 0.42 -8.80 -9.17
C VAL A 17 1.41 -7.94 -9.95
N ILE A 18 2.52 -7.58 -9.30
CA ILE A 18 3.69 -6.97 -9.92
C ILE A 18 4.83 -8.00 -9.86
N PRO A 19 5.19 -8.67 -10.97
CA PRO A 19 6.04 -9.86 -10.93
C PRO A 19 7.45 -9.62 -10.39
N THR A 20 8.02 -8.45 -10.66
CA THR A 20 9.39 -8.10 -10.25
C THR A 20 9.40 -6.67 -9.78
N GLU A 21 9.84 -6.44 -8.54
CA GLU A 21 10.00 -5.14 -7.90
C GLU A 21 11.00 -5.26 -6.75
N GLU A 22 11.59 -4.15 -6.31
CA GLU A 22 12.28 -4.08 -5.02
C GLU A 22 11.25 -3.94 -3.90
N TRP A 23 10.80 -5.07 -3.35
CA TRP A 23 9.90 -5.07 -2.21
C TRP A 23 10.63 -4.68 -0.92
N TYR A 24 10.12 -3.69 -0.18
CA TYR A 24 10.71 -3.27 1.09
C TYR A 24 10.04 -3.94 2.29
N SER A 25 10.85 -4.43 3.24
CA SER A 25 10.35 -4.86 4.56
C SER A 25 10.27 -3.66 5.52
N LEU A 26 9.08 -3.05 5.59
CA LEU A 26 8.84 -1.82 6.35
C LEU A 26 8.55 -2.10 7.84
N LYS A 27 8.80 -1.10 8.70
CA LYS A 27 8.50 -1.13 10.14
C LYS A 27 8.11 0.25 10.66
N ASN A 28 7.65 0.32 11.91
CA ASN A 28 7.25 1.55 12.59
C ASN A 28 6.07 2.25 11.89
N PHE A 29 4.98 1.52 11.67
CA PHE A 29 3.80 2.08 11.03
C PHE A 29 3.05 3.01 12.00
N ALA A 30 2.50 4.10 11.46
CA ALA A 30 1.65 4.99 12.26
C ALA A 30 0.27 4.34 12.50
N ASP A 31 -0.37 4.63 13.62
CA ASP A 31 -1.72 4.08 13.90
C ASP A 31 -2.82 4.71 13.02
N ASN A 32 -2.54 5.86 12.43
CA ASN A 32 -3.50 6.60 11.61
C ASN A 32 -3.40 6.28 10.12
N LEU A 33 -2.83 5.15 9.73
CA LEU A 33 -2.79 4.73 8.33
C LEU A 33 -4.13 4.14 7.89
N HIS A 34 -4.62 4.62 6.74
CA HIS A 34 -5.60 3.93 5.93
C HIS A 34 -4.86 3.15 4.84
N VAL A 35 -4.71 1.86 5.07
CA VAL A 35 -4.05 0.91 4.18
C VAL A 35 -4.94 0.63 2.98
N LEU A 36 -4.33 0.69 1.79
CA LEU A 36 -4.97 0.46 0.50
C LEU A 36 -4.54 -0.89 -0.08
N LEU A 37 -3.22 -1.15 -0.02
CA LEU A 37 -2.60 -2.39 -0.43
C LEU A 37 -1.77 -2.96 0.73
N VAL A 38 -1.90 -4.27 0.90
CA VAL A 38 -1.12 -5.08 1.83
C VAL A 38 -0.10 -5.84 1.01
N LEU A 39 1.17 -5.82 1.40
CA LEU A 39 2.16 -6.76 0.89
C LEU A 39 1.88 -8.10 1.56
N ASP A 40 1.38 -9.05 0.76
CA ASP A 40 1.29 -10.43 1.20
C ASP A 40 2.69 -11.03 1.22
N THR A 41 3.11 -11.45 2.42
CA THR A 41 4.42 -12.07 2.63
C THR A 41 4.40 -13.56 2.33
N GLN A 42 3.21 -14.17 2.15
CA GLN A 42 3.10 -15.57 1.78
C GLN A 42 3.69 -15.80 0.38
N GLY A 43 4.64 -16.73 0.28
CA GLY A 43 5.31 -17.05 -0.97
C GLY A 43 6.47 -16.11 -1.33
N MET A 44 6.74 -15.08 -0.52
CA MET A 44 7.97 -14.31 -0.66
C MET A 44 9.19 -15.11 -0.17
N HIS A 45 10.33 -14.85 -0.78
CA HIS A 45 11.61 -15.44 -0.42
C HIS A 45 12.42 -14.40 0.34
N ASP A 46 13.28 -14.84 1.26
CA ASP A 46 14.10 -14.05 2.20
C ASP A 46 13.49 -13.86 3.61
N LYS A 47 14.38 -13.90 4.61
CA LYS A 47 14.03 -13.79 6.03
C LYS A 47 13.27 -12.51 6.37
N ASP A 48 13.50 -11.45 5.62
CA ASP A 48 12.87 -10.14 5.84
C ASP A 48 11.35 -10.16 5.65
N TYR A 49 10.82 -11.20 4.99
CA TYR A 49 9.39 -11.43 4.80
C TYR A 49 8.83 -12.58 5.64
N GLU A 50 9.64 -13.24 6.49
CA GLU A 50 9.18 -14.25 7.46
C GLU A 50 8.46 -13.59 8.65
N ARG A 51 7.36 -12.90 8.34
CA ARG A 51 6.55 -12.09 9.26
C ARG A 51 5.12 -11.94 8.71
N PRO A 52 4.14 -11.51 9.53
CA PRO A 52 2.79 -11.24 9.05
C PRO A 52 2.73 -10.18 7.94
N PRO A 53 1.71 -10.22 7.06
CA PRO A 53 1.50 -9.20 6.03
C PRO A 53 1.43 -7.78 6.60
N PHE A 54 1.94 -6.81 5.83
CA PHE A 54 2.07 -5.42 6.27
C PHE A 54 1.75 -4.41 5.15
N PRO A 55 1.50 -3.13 5.48
CA PRO A 55 1.12 -2.13 4.47
C PRO A 55 2.22 -1.87 3.43
N SER A 56 1.87 -1.90 2.13
CA SER A 56 2.73 -1.44 1.03
C SER A 56 2.29 -0.09 0.45
N THR A 57 0.98 0.16 0.42
CA THR A 57 0.40 1.41 -0.07
C THR A 57 -0.68 1.88 0.89
N TRP A 58 -0.65 3.17 1.25
CA TRP A 58 -1.57 3.74 2.23
C TRP A 58 -1.78 5.24 2.00
N ALA A 59 -2.88 5.74 2.56
CA ALA A 59 -3.20 7.15 2.65
C ALA A 59 -3.43 7.55 4.12
N ARG A 60 -3.17 8.81 4.46
CA ARG A 60 -3.53 9.38 5.76
C ARG A 60 -3.68 10.89 5.71
N LYS A 61 -4.37 11.45 6.69
CA LYS A 61 -4.31 12.88 7.00
C LYS A 61 -3.15 13.20 7.94
N HIS A 62 -2.50 14.34 7.72
CA HIS A 62 -1.52 14.90 8.64
C HIS A 62 -1.85 16.38 8.87
N GLY A 63 -2.54 16.69 9.98
CA GLY A 63 -3.30 17.93 10.10
C GLY A 63 -4.29 18.05 8.94
N GLU A 64 -4.29 19.20 8.27
CA GLU A 64 -5.10 19.44 7.07
C GLU A 64 -4.50 18.82 5.80
N GLY A 65 -3.24 18.39 5.85
CA GLY A 65 -2.55 17.77 4.71
C GLY A 65 -3.06 16.38 4.36
N ARG A 66 -2.92 16.01 3.09
CA ARG A 66 -3.17 14.67 2.56
C ARG A 66 -1.83 14.02 2.23
N VAL A 67 -1.59 12.81 2.74
CA VAL A 67 -0.36 12.06 2.51
C VAL A 67 -0.72 10.72 1.87
N PHE A 68 -0.20 10.48 0.67
CA PHE A 68 -0.27 9.20 -0.02
C PHE A 68 1.14 8.61 -0.11
N TYR A 69 1.25 7.31 0.12
CA TYR A 69 2.51 6.57 0.05
C TYR A 69 2.30 5.25 -0.68
N THR A 70 3.29 4.86 -1.49
CA THR A 70 3.42 3.52 -2.07
C THR A 70 4.88 3.10 -2.03
N SER A 71 5.16 1.83 -1.75
CA SER A 71 6.51 1.26 -1.77
C SER A 71 6.97 0.82 -3.17
N MET A 72 6.10 0.86 -4.18
CA MET A 72 6.40 0.48 -5.56
C MET A 72 7.02 1.63 -6.36
N GLY A 73 7.75 1.31 -7.42
CA GLY A 73 8.29 2.26 -8.39
C GLY A 73 9.82 2.24 -8.53
N HIS A 74 10.50 1.18 -8.09
CA HIS A 74 11.96 1.09 -8.22
C HIS A 74 12.40 0.80 -9.66
N ARG A 75 11.67 -0.07 -10.38
CA ARG A 75 12.01 -0.47 -11.76
C ARG A 75 11.29 0.33 -12.84
N GLU A 76 11.91 0.47 -14.00
CA GLU A 76 11.35 1.16 -15.17
C GLU A 76 10.10 0.47 -15.74
N ASP A 77 10.05 -0.87 -15.70
CA ASP A 77 8.89 -1.64 -16.15
C ASP A 77 7.66 -1.44 -15.26
N VAL A 78 7.84 -1.18 -13.96
CA VAL A 78 6.76 -0.81 -13.04
C VAL A 78 6.11 0.51 -13.46
N TRP A 79 6.90 1.52 -13.85
CA TRP A 79 6.38 2.82 -14.30
C TRP A 79 5.52 2.76 -15.56
N THR A 80 5.77 1.76 -16.42
CA THR A 80 4.98 1.53 -17.64
C THR A 80 3.83 0.55 -17.45
N ASN A 81 3.72 -0.08 -16.28
CA ASN A 81 2.63 -0.98 -15.95
C ASN A 81 1.32 -0.18 -15.75
N PRO A 82 0.26 -0.46 -16.52
CA PRO A 82 -0.99 0.30 -16.45
C PRO A 82 -1.70 0.16 -15.11
N ASP A 83 -1.52 -0.96 -14.41
CA ASP A 83 -2.12 -1.18 -13.10
C ASP A 83 -1.41 -0.37 -12.01
N PHE A 84 -0.07 -0.32 -12.03
CA PHE A 84 0.67 0.61 -11.17
C PHE A 84 0.27 2.06 -11.42
N GLN A 85 0.13 2.47 -12.69
CA GLN A 85 -0.30 3.83 -13.04
C GLN A 85 -1.68 4.17 -12.49
N LYS A 86 -2.65 3.23 -12.46
CA LYS A 86 -3.96 3.47 -11.82
C LYS A 86 -3.84 3.74 -10.32
N VAL A 87 -3.03 2.94 -9.61
CA VAL A 87 -2.77 3.14 -8.17
C VAL A 87 -2.15 4.52 -7.94
N LEU A 88 -1.12 4.86 -8.72
CA LEU A 88 -0.40 6.13 -8.60
C LEU A 88 -1.29 7.34 -8.91
N LEU A 89 -2.01 7.31 -10.03
CA LEU A 89 -2.89 8.41 -10.44
C LEU A 89 -4.05 8.60 -9.47
N GLY A 90 -4.61 7.51 -8.94
CA GLY A 90 -5.64 7.54 -7.90
C GLY A 90 -5.15 8.21 -6.62
N GLY A 91 -3.98 7.79 -6.12
CA GLY A 91 -3.31 8.39 -4.97
C GLY A 91 -3.00 9.88 -5.16
N LEU A 92 -2.45 10.26 -6.31
CA LEU A 92 -2.15 11.65 -6.64
C LEU A 92 -3.41 12.51 -6.76
N ALA A 93 -4.46 12.01 -7.42
CA ALA A 93 -5.73 12.73 -7.53
C ALA A 93 -6.34 13.01 -6.15
N TRP A 94 -6.29 12.03 -5.25
CA TRP A 94 -6.75 12.22 -3.87
C TRP A 94 -5.87 13.20 -3.10
N ALA A 95 -4.54 13.06 -3.19
CA ALA A 95 -3.59 13.93 -2.49
C ALA A 95 -3.70 15.40 -2.94
N PHE A 96 -3.99 15.64 -4.22
CA PHE A 96 -4.20 16.99 -4.77
C PHE A 96 -5.59 17.57 -4.49
N GLY A 97 -6.53 16.80 -3.94
CA GLY A 97 -7.89 17.31 -3.70
C GLY A 97 -8.81 17.28 -4.91
N ASN A 98 -8.44 16.57 -5.98
CA ASN A 98 -9.28 16.44 -7.17
C ASN A 98 -10.44 15.45 -6.96
N VAL A 99 -10.29 14.56 -5.99
CA VAL A 99 -11.28 13.55 -5.59
C VAL A 99 -11.29 13.39 -4.08
N GLU A 100 -12.43 12.94 -3.56
CA GLU A 100 -12.61 12.59 -2.15
C GLU A 100 -12.54 11.07 -1.96
N ALA A 101 -12.04 10.66 -0.80
CA ALA A 101 -12.01 9.26 -0.36
C ALA A 101 -12.08 9.20 1.16
N ASP A 102 -12.76 8.20 1.70
CA ASP A 102 -12.73 7.90 3.13
C ASP A 102 -11.37 7.27 3.46
N VAL A 103 -10.61 7.96 4.31
CA VAL A 103 -9.30 7.48 4.79
C VAL A 103 -9.31 7.25 6.30
N THR A 104 -10.44 6.79 6.84
CA THR A 104 -10.56 6.36 8.23
C THR A 104 -9.51 5.27 8.51
N PRO A 105 -8.65 5.40 9.54
CA PRO A 105 -7.57 4.45 9.78
C PRO A 105 -8.07 3.00 9.92
N ASN A 106 -7.40 2.08 9.25
CA ASN A 106 -7.78 0.66 9.22
C ASN A 106 -6.59 -0.31 9.47
N ILE A 107 -5.37 0.19 9.69
CA ILE A 107 -4.15 -0.62 9.77
C ILE A 107 -4.24 -1.81 10.74
N ARG A 108 -4.81 -1.61 11.92
CA ARG A 108 -4.94 -2.66 12.94
C ARG A 108 -5.95 -3.74 12.57
N GLN A 109 -6.89 -3.43 11.68
CA GLN A 109 -7.89 -4.37 11.18
C GLN A 109 -7.34 -5.21 10.02
N VAL A 110 -6.67 -4.56 9.08
CA VAL A 110 -6.32 -5.19 7.79
C VAL A 110 -4.90 -5.77 7.74
N THR A 111 -4.03 -5.37 8.66
CA THR A 111 -2.68 -5.93 8.81
C THR A 111 -2.39 -6.24 10.28
N PRO A 112 -3.11 -7.21 10.89
CA PRO A 112 -2.86 -7.62 12.26
C PRO A 112 -1.43 -8.18 12.39
N GLY A 113 -0.64 -7.63 13.30
CA GLY A 113 0.75 -8.06 13.51
C GLY A 113 1.79 -7.40 12.59
N ALA A 114 1.44 -6.35 11.84
CA ALA A 114 2.39 -5.62 10.98
C ALA A 114 3.65 -5.12 11.70
N ASP A 115 3.61 -4.94 13.02
CA ASP A 115 4.77 -4.50 13.82
C ASP A 115 5.72 -5.65 14.20
N ALA A 116 5.34 -6.91 13.98
CA ALA A 116 6.20 -8.06 14.26
C ALA A 116 7.39 -8.04 13.31
N MET A 117 8.60 -7.99 13.85
CA MET A 117 9.84 -7.97 13.07
C MET A 117 10.17 -9.35 12.51
N PRO A 118 10.82 -9.42 11.33
CA PRO A 118 11.35 -10.68 10.82
C PRO A 118 12.42 -11.26 11.76
N PRO A 119 12.68 -12.58 11.70
CA PRO A 119 13.74 -13.22 12.47
C PRO A 119 15.12 -12.63 12.13
N ILE A 120 16.01 -12.63 13.13
CA ILE A 120 17.38 -12.12 13.01
C ILE A 120 18.24 -13.11 12.24
#